data_AF-A0ABD4TCK9-F1
#
_entry.id   AF-A0ABD4TCK9-F1
#
_cell.length_a   1.000
_cell.length_b   1.000
_cell.length_c   1.000
_cell.angle_alpha   90.00
_cell.angle_beta   90.00
_cell.angle_gamma   90.00
#
_symmetry.space_group_name_H-M   'P 1'
#
loop_
_entity.id
_entity.type
_entity.pdbx_description
1 polymer ?
#
loop_
_entity_poly.entity_id
_entity_poly.type
_entity_poly.pdbx_seq_one_letter_code
_entity_poly.pdbx_strand_id
1 'polypeptide(L)'
;MSEIFLNRRGINSIEVPDEVEATPGSDLALHIVNHGSPLHITLASPNSSTFTDFFHENLYVNRIEEFRIPIRENAYPGVFNVEVIAGYGAKKAEFRVVVRERAAPEPGPVEVPPKTAAHRASFRWQSSIPALALVAAALVLYGLWLAYRVDLLNAAAFGALLIGVILAWLRQRS
;
A
#
# COMPACT_ATOMS: atom_id res chain seq x y z
N MET A 1 11.85 -17.00 5.22
CA MET A 1 10.53 -17.05 5.87
C MET A 1 10.55 -16.07 7.02
N SER A 2 9.49 -15.29 7.18
CA SER A 2 9.44 -14.21 8.16
C SER A 2 8.50 -14.58 9.29
N GLU A 3 9.01 -14.62 10.51
CA GLU A 3 8.29 -15.09 11.69
C GLU A 3 7.76 -13.93 12.52
N ILE A 4 6.50 -14.01 12.93
CA ILE A 4 5.82 -13.05 13.81
C ILE A 4 5.46 -13.80 15.09
N PHE A 5 5.96 -13.34 16.24
CA PHE A 5 5.64 -13.97 17.53
C PHE A 5 4.59 -13.18 18.29
N LEU A 6 3.54 -13.86 18.72
CA LEU A 6 2.49 -13.32 19.57
C LEU A 6 2.61 -13.89 20.98
N ASN A 7 2.28 -13.07 21.98
CA ASN A 7 2.25 -13.43 23.40
C ASN A 7 3.57 -13.96 23.99
N ARG A 8 4.70 -13.82 23.29
CA ARG A 8 5.99 -14.37 23.73
C ARG A 8 6.61 -13.61 24.90
N ARG A 9 6.41 -12.29 24.98
CA ARG A 9 6.93 -11.42 26.06
C ARG A 9 5.85 -10.91 27.02
N GLY A 10 4.57 -11.22 26.76
CA GLY A 10 3.46 -10.81 27.62
C GLY A 10 2.12 -10.85 26.88
N ILE A 11 1.02 -10.57 27.59
CA ILE A 11 -0.32 -10.61 27.01
C ILE A 11 -0.45 -9.58 25.88
N ASN A 12 -0.91 -10.04 24.71
CA ASN A 12 -1.01 -9.31 23.45
C ASN A 12 0.33 -8.71 22.96
N SER A 13 1.48 -9.21 23.43
CA SER A 13 2.78 -8.76 22.93
C SER A 13 2.93 -9.19 21.47
N ILE A 14 3.48 -8.31 20.63
CA ILE A 14 3.74 -8.57 19.22
C ILE A 14 5.23 -8.37 18.99
N GLU A 15 5.90 -9.38 18.45
CA GLU A 15 7.28 -9.29 17.96
C GLU A 15 7.27 -9.58 16.46
N VAL A 16 7.80 -8.64 15.69
CA VAL A 16 7.91 -8.71 14.23
C VAL A 16 9.39 -8.60 13.84
N PRO A 17 9.79 -9.10 12.66
CA PRO A 17 11.11 -8.81 12.12
C PRO A 17 11.26 -7.31 11.82
N ASP A 18 12.48 -6.80 11.69
CA ASP A 18 12.68 -5.40 11.27
C ASP A 18 12.40 -5.23 9.77
N GLU A 19 12.87 -6.20 8.98
CA GLU A 19 12.84 -6.17 7.53
C GLU A 19 12.66 -7.57 6.94
N VAL A 20 11.92 -7.62 5.84
CA VAL A 20 11.59 -8.83 5.11
C VAL A 20 11.75 -8.57 3.62
N GLU A 21 12.48 -9.44 2.93
CA GLU A 21 12.66 -9.32 1.50
C GLU A 21 11.59 -10.09 0.72
N ALA A 22 11.12 -9.50 -0.38
CA ALA A 22 10.22 -10.13 -1.32
C ALA A 22 10.62 -9.82 -2.75
N THR A 23 10.20 -10.66 -3.69
CA THR A 23 10.47 -10.50 -5.12
C THR A 23 9.17 -10.24 -5.88
N PRO A 24 9.15 -9.41 -6.93
CA PRO A 24 7.99 -9.31 -7.81
C PRO A 24 7.56 -10.69 -8.33
N GLY A 25 6.25 -10.96 -8.31
CA GLY A 25 5.67 -12.23 -8.74
C GLY A 25 5.87 -13.40 -7.75
N SER A 26 6.25 -13.11 -6.50
CA SER A 26 6.35 -14.11 -5.44
C SER A 26 5.29 -13.91 -4.36
N ASP A 27 5.05 -14.95 -3.57
CA ASP A 27 4.21 -14.85 -2.37
C ASP A 27 5.09 -14.66 -1.14
N LEU A 28 4.90 -13.54 -0.44
CA LEU A 28 5.51 -13.35 0.86
C LEU A 28 4.73 -14.15 1.91
N ALA A 29 5.33 -15.24 2.41
CA ALA A 29 4.77 -16.06 3.47
C ALA A 29 5.20 -15.54 4.86
N LEU A 30 4.20 -15.16 5.65
CA LEU A 30 4.33 -14.77 7.06
C LEU A 30 3.93 -15.95 7.95
N HIS A 31 4.82 -16.35 8.85
CA HIS A 31 4.57 -17.44 9.79
C HIS A 31 4.29 -16.84 11.17
N ILE A 32 3.06 -16.97 11.64
CA ILE A 32 2.59 -16.34 12.87
C ILE A 32 2.51 -17.39 13.96
N VAL A 33 3.28 -17.21 15.03
CA VAL A 33 3.42 -18.17 16.13
C VAL A 33 2.91 -17.55 17.42
N ASN A 34 1.87 -18.13 17.99
CA ASN A 34 1.28 -17.72 19.27
C ASN A 34 1.84 -18.57 20.42
N HIS A 35 2.39 -17.89 21.44
CA HIS A 35 2.93 -18.50 22.65
C HIS A 35 1.99 -18.44 23.87
N GLY A 36 0.80 -17.84 23.72
CA GLY A 36 -0.14 -17.62 24.82
C GLY A 36 -1.55 -18.12 24.51
N SER A 37 -2.55 -17.48 25.13
CA SER A 37 -3.95 -17.76 24.83
C SER A 37 -4.30 -17.39 23.37
N PRO A 38 -5.26 -18.08 22.75
CA PRO A 38 -5.73 -17.73 21.41
C PRO A 38 -6.20 -16.27 21.35
N LEU A 39 -5.90 -15.61 20.23
CA LEU A 39 -6.26 -14.21 20.04
C LEU A 39 -6.59 -13.91 18.57
N HIS A 40 -7.34 -12.83 18.38
CA HIS A 40 -7.52 -12.21 17.08
C HIS A 40 -6.44 -11.16 16.84
N ILE A 41 -5.87 -11.16 15.64
CA ILE A 41 -4.99 -10.09 15.16
C ILE A 41 -5.55 -9.50 13.87
N THR A 42 -5.23 -8.24 13.61
CA THR A 42 -5.46 -7.62 12.31
C THR A 42 -4.13 -7.46 11.59
N LEU A 43 -4.06 -7.92 10.35
CA LEU A 43 -2.98 -7.63 9.41
C LEU A 43 -3.46 -6.61 8.38
N ALA A 44 -2.70 -5.54 8.21
CA ALA A 44 -3.00 -4.50 7.24
C ALA A 44 -1.72 -3.90 6.68
N SER A 45 -1.86 -3.18 5.56
CA SER A 45 -0.77 -2.38 5.03
C SER A 45 -1.31 -1.04 4.50
N PRO A 46 -0.80 0.10 5.00
CA PRO A 46 -1.27 1.42 4.59
C PRO A 46 -0.72 1.87 3.23
N ASN A 47 0.40 1.29 2.76
CA ASN A 47 1.16 1.78 1.61
C ASN A 47 1.59 0.68 0.62
N SER A 48 0.90 -0.46 0.60
CA SER A 48 1.24 -1.59 -0.29
C SER A 48 0.57 -1.59 -1.65
N SER A 49 -0.30 -0.61 -1.97
CA SER A 49 -1.16 -0.64 -3.17
C SER A 49 -0.39 -0.73 -4.51
N THR A 50 0.89 -0.35 -4.53
CA THR A 50 1.78 -0.49 -5.69
C THR A 50 2.38 -1.90 -5.81
N PHE A 51 2.47 -2.64 -4.71
CA PHE A 51 3.17 -3.93 -4.61
C PHE A 51 2.22 -5.13 -4.49
N THR A 52 1.07 -4.98 -3.83
CA THR A 52 0.08 -6.03 -3.60
C THR A 52 -1.32 -5.43 -3.60
N ASP A 53 -2.34 -6.29 -3.60
CA ASP A 53 -3.72 -5.87 -3.44
C ASP A 53 -4.01 -5.43 -2.01
N PHE A 54 -5.11 -4.71 -1.83
CA PHE A 54 -5.53 -4.28 -0.51
C PHE A 54 -5.88 -5.49 0.36
N PHE A 55 -5.35 -5.50 1.59
CA PHE A 55 -5.71 -6.48 2.60
C PHE A 55 -5.91 -5.80 3.96
N HIS A 56 -6.92 -6.27 4.68
CA HIS A 56 -7.22 -5.88 6.05
C HIS A 56 -7.86 -7.09 6.75
N GLU A 57 -7.02 -8.05 7.10
CA GLU A 57 -7.46 -9.39 7.49
C GLU A 57 -7.50 -9.53 9.00
N ASN A 58 -8.58 -10.10 9.52
CA ASN A 58 -8.72 -10.43 10.94
C ASN A 58 -8.50 -11.94 11.13
N LEU A 59 -7.31 -12.31 11.60
CA LEU A 59 -6.89 -13.69 11.77
C LEU A 59 -7.12 -14.16 13.20
N TYR A 60 -7.75 -15.32 13.36
CA TYR A 60 -7.81 -16.02 14.65
C TYR A 60 -6.61 -16.95 14.78
N VAL A 61 -5.69 -16.63 15.69
CA VAL A 61 -4.44 -17.38 15.85
C VAL A 61 -4.47 -18.17 17.15
N ASN A 62 -4.67 -19.49 17.03
CA ASN A 62 -4.62 -20.40 18.18
C ASN A 62 -3.17 -20.74 18.55
N ARG A 63 -2.40 -21.29 17.60
CA ARG A 63 -1.00 -21.71 17.84
C ARG A 63 -0.08 -21.27 16.72
N ILE A 64 -0.36 -21.71 15.49
CA ILE A 64 0.41 -21.37 14.30
C ILE A 64 -0.59 -20.99 13.22
N GLU A 65 -0.30 -19.93 12.48
CA GLU A 65 -1.04 -19.52 11.30
C GLU A 65 -0.06 -19.07 10.21
N GLU A 66 -0.39 -19.32 8.94
CA GLU A 66 0.37 -18.84 7.79
C GLU A 66 -0.48 -17.85 7.01
N PHE A 67 0.08 -16.66 6.74
CA PHE A 67 -0.56 -15.66 5.91
C PHE A 67 0.31 -15.32 4.71
N ARG A 68 -0.28 -15.26 3.51
CA ARG A 68 0.44 -14.99 2.26
C ARG A 68 0.03 -13.63 1.70
N ILE A 69 1.04 -12.83 1.38
CA ILE A 69 0.87 -11.55 0.68
C ILE A 69 1.40 -11.73 -0.74
N PRO A 70 0.54 -11.79 -1.77
CA PRO A 70 0.98 -11.94 -3.15
C PRO A 70 1.62 -10.65 -3.64
N ILE A 71 2.88 -10.69 -4.08
CA ILE A 71 3.56 -9.54 -4.66
C ILE A 71 3.34 -9.55 -6.16
N ARG A 72 2.81 -8.44 -6.70
CA ARG A 72 2.53 -8.28 -8.12
C ARG A 72 3.78 -8.51 -8.96
N GLU A 73 3.61 -9.15 -10.11
CA GLU A 73 4.70 -9.42 -11.06
C GLU A 73 5.36 -8.15 -11.60
N ASN A 74 4.57 -7.10 -11.78
CA ASN A 74 5.01 -5.79 -12.27
C ASN A 74 5.37 -4.80 -11.16
N ALA A 75 5.54 -5.26 -9.92
CA ALA A 75 5.94 -4.41 -8.81
C ALA A 75 7.36 -3.88 -9.05
N TYR A 76 7.53 -2.55 -8.99
CA TYR A 76 8.84 -1.92 -9.01
C TYR A 76 9.58 -2.15 -7.68
N PRO A 77 10.93 -2.07 -7.67
CA PRO A 77 11.68 -2.10 -6.42
C PRO A 77 11.25 -0.98 -5.47
N GLY A 78 11.10 -1.30 -4.19
CA GLY A 78 10.62 -0.35 -3.20
C GLY A 78 10.33 -0.99 -1.86
N VAL A 79 9.67 -0.23 -0.99
CA VAL A 79 9.38 -0.65 0.38
C VAL A 79 7.93 -0.34 0.73
N PHE A 80 7.26 -1.29 1.36
CA PHE A 80 5.98 -1.07 2.02
C PHE A 80 6.00 -1.63 3.44
N ASN A 81 5.04 -1.24 4.27
CA ASN A 81 4.96 -1.67 5.67
C ASN A 81 3.80 -2.63 5.88
N VAL A 82 4.01 -3.63 6.73
CA VAL A 82 2.94 -4.50 7.22
C VAL A 82 2.73 -4.22 8.70
N GLU A 83 1.48 -3.92 9.05
CA GLU A 83 1.05 -3.66 10.42
C GLU A 83 0.40 -4.91 10.99
N VAL A 84 0.81 -5.26 12.21
CA VAL A 84 0.22 -6.32 13.03
C VAL A 84 -0.42 -5.66 14.24
N ILE A 85 -1.71 -5.87 14.42
CA ILE A 85 -2.50 -5.22 15.48
C ILE A 85 -3.14 -6.31 16.35
N ALA A 86 -3.00 -6.22 17.66
CA ALA A 86 -3.56 -7.17 18.62
C ALA A 86 -4.23 -6.46 19.80
N GLY A 87 -4.96 -7.23 20.61
CA GLY A 87 -5.61 -6.71 21.82
C GLY A 87 -6.66 -5.64 21.51
N TYR A 88 -7.48 -5.86 20.47
CA TYR A 88 -8.52 -4.92 20.03
C TYR A 88 -8.00 -3.51 19.69
N GLY A 89 -6.81 -3.44 19.10
CA GLY A 89 -6.17 -2.16 18.73
C GLY A 89 -5.24 -1.58 19.78
N ALA A 90 -5.14 -2.18 20.96
CA ALA A 90 -4.29 -1.67 22.04
C ALA A 90 -2.79 -1.87 21.79
N LYS A 91 -2.41 -2.82 20.93
CA LYS A 91 -1.02 -3.13 20.58
C LYS A 91 -0.87 -3.15 19.07
N LYS A 92 0.15 -2.46 18.58
CA LYS A 92 0.51 -2.37 17.16
C LYS A 92 2.02 -2.55 17.03
N ALA A 93 2.45 -3.35 16.07
CA ALA A 93 3.82 -3.45 15.61
C ALA A 93 3.83 -3.39 14.08
N GLU A 94 4.93 -2.93 13.50
CA GLU A 94 5.09 -2.84 12.06
C GLU A 94 6.46 -3.32 11.62
N PHE A 95 6.55 -3.87 10.41
CA PHE A 95 7.81 -4.25 9.78
C PHE A 95 7.83 -3.85 8.31
N ARG A 96 9.05 -3.71 7.78
CA ARG A 96 9.27 -3.30 6.39
C ARG A 96 9.35 -4.51 5.48
N VAL A 97 8.66 -4.46 4.36
CA VAL A 97 8.82 -5.40 3.25
C VAL A 97 9.58 -4.69 2.14
N VAL A 98 10.78 -5.18 1.84
CA VAL A 98 11.63 -4.66 0.77
C VAL A 98 11.46 -5.53 -0.46
N VAL A 99 10.83 -4.96 -1.48
CA VAL A 99 10.68 -5.60 -2.78
C VAL A 99 11.93 -5.31 -3.59
N ARG A 100 12.76 -6.34 -3.79
CA ARG A 100 13.99 -6.26 -4.60
C ARG A 100 13.74 -6.82 -5.99
N GLU A 101 14.41 -6.24 -6.97
CA GLU A 101 14.43 -6.80 -8.33
C GLU A 101 14.95 -8.25 -8.28
N ARG A 102 14.33 -9.15 -9.04
CA ARG A 102 14.78 -10.53 -9.14
C ARG A 102 16.24 -10.51 -9.61
N ALA A 103 17.16 -11.02 -8.79
CA ALA A 103 18.54 -11.22 -9.22
C ALA A 103 18.51 -12.07 -10.50
N ALA A 104 18.98 -11.52 -11.61
CA ALA A 104 19.18 -12.29 -12.82
C ALA A 104 20.09 -13.49 -12.47
N PRO A 105 19.83 -14.70 -12.99
CA PRO A 105 20.73 -15.82 -12.83
C PRO A 105 22.16 -15.40 -13.22
N GLU A 106 23.17 -15.77 -12.42
CA GLU A 106 24.57 -15.39 -12.67
C GLU A 106 24.93 -15.60 -14.15
N PRO A 107 25.34 -14.54 -14.87
CA PRO A 107 25.74 -14.70 -16.25
C PRO A 107 27.08 -15.44 -16.29
N GLY A 108 27.10 -16.57 -17.01
CA GLY A 108 28.34 -17.13 -17.53
C GLY A 108 29.12 -16.07 -18.34
N PRO A 109 30.44 -16.22 -18.50
CA PRO A 109 31.32 -15.10 -18.83
C PRO A 109 31.21 -14.72 -20.32
N VAL A 110 30.49 -13.65 -20.66
CA VAL A 110 30.60 -13.03 -22.01
C VAL A 110 30.37 -11.50 -21.99
N GLU A 111 31.42 -10.82 -22.49
CA GLU A 111 31.57 -9.48 -23.10
C GLU A 111 30.58 -8.33 -22.86
N VAL A 112 31.16 -7.18 -22.51
CA VAL A 112 30.56 -5.83 -22.45
C VAL A 112 30.48 -5.26 -23.88
N PRO A 113 29.30 -4.82 -24.40
CA PRO A 113 28.99 -3.36 -24.50
C PRO A 113 27.47 -3.02 -24.65
N PRO A 114 27.05 -1.75 -24.88
CA PRO A 114 27.46 -0.48 -24.30
C PRO A 114 26.33 0.20 -23.48
N LYS A 115 26.72 1.20 -22.68
CA LYS A 115 25.88 2.06 -21.84
C LYS A 115 24.75 2.72 -22.66
N THR A 116 23.47 2.41 -22.36
CA THR A 116 22.34 3.07 -23.04
C THR A 116 21.33 3.66 -22.05
N ALA A 117 21.22 5.00 -22.16
CA ALA A 117 20.13 5.92 -21.84
C ALA A 117 19.37 5.79 -20.50
N ALA A 118 19.64 6.77 -19.63
CA ALA A 118 18.72 7.21 -18.60
C ALA A 118 17.31 7.41 -19.19
N HIS A 119 16.36 6.58 -18.77
CA HIS A 119 14.96 6.82 -19.03
C HIS A 119 14.55 8.06 -18.22
N ARG A 120 14.28 9.16 -18.94
CA ARG A 120 13.54 10.30 -18.39
C ARG A 120 12.29 9.74 -17.71
N ALA A 121 12.17 9.97 -16.41
CA ALA A 121 10.91 9.84 -15.70
C ALA A 121 9.90 10.72 -16.44
N SER A 122 9.05 10.11 -17.27
CA SER A 122 7.87 10.78 -17.77
C SER A 122 6.91 10.90 -16.59
N PHE A 123 7.07 11.98 -15.86
CA PHE A 123 6.06 12.44 -14.91
C PHE A 123 4.76 12.52 -15.70
N ARG A 124 3.82 11.61 -15.43
CA ARG A 124 2.52 11.44 -16.10
C ARG A 124 1.59 12.64 -15.78
N TRP A 125 2.01 13.87 -16.07
CA TRP A 125 1.21 15.09 -15.88
C TRP A 125 -0.03 15.07 -16.79
N GLN A 126 0.06 14.46 -17.98
CA GLN A 126 -1.03 14.38 -18.95
C GLN A 126 -2.26 13.60 -18.44
N SER A 127 -2.15 12.76 -17.39
CA SER A 127 -3.28 11.97 -16.88
C SER A 127 -4.07 12.63 -15.76
N SER A 128 -3.66 13.81 -15.27
CA SER A 128 -4.37 14.53 -14.19
C SER A 128 -5.22 15.70 -14.68
N ILE A 129 -5.16 16.02 -15.98
CA ILE A 129 -5.83 17.18 -16.59
C ILE A 129 -7.34 17.28 -16.26
N PRO A 130 -8.16 16.21 -16.38
CA PRO A 130 -9.60 16.34 -16.11
C PRO A 130 -9.92 16.49 -14.62
N ALA A 131 -9.15 15.86 -13.73
CA ALA A 131 -9.33 16.01 -12.29
C ALA A 131 -8.94 17.43 -11.84
N LEU A 132 -7.84 17.97 -12.37
CA LEU A 132 -7.39 19.33 -12.08
C LEU A 132 -8.40 20.38 -12.58
N ALA A 133 -9.01 20.16 -13.75
CA ALA A 133 -10.04 21.03 -14.29
C ALA A 133 -11.29 21.08 -13.37
N LEU A 134 -11.69 19.95 -12.79
CA LEU A 134 -12.82 19.89 -11.85
C LEU A 134 -12.51 20.58 -10.52
N VAL A 135 -11.27 20.49 -10.04
CA VAL A 135 -10.81 21.25 -8.86
C VAL A 135 -10.86 22.76 -9.14
N ALA A 136 -10.36 23.20 -10.30
CA ALA A 136 -10.40 24.61 -10.68
C ALA A 136 -11.86 25.12 -10.80
N ALA A 137 -12.74 24.36 -11.44
CA ALA A 137 -14.16 24.69 -11.54
C ALA A 137 -14.83 24.79 -10.16
N ALA A 138 -14.53 23.86 -9.24
CA ALA A 138 -15.05 23.89 -7.88
C ALA A 138 -14.62 25.14 -7.11
N LEU A 139 -13.35 25.54 -7.23
CA LEU A 139 -12.83 26.77 -6.59
C LEU A 139 -13.53 28.03 -7.11
N VAL A 140 -13.78 28.10 -8.42
CA VAL A 140 -14.51 29.22 -9.04
C VAL A 140 -15.95 29.26 -8.54
N LEU A 141 -16.66 28.13 -8.52
CA LEU A 141 -18.04 28.02 -8.04
C LEU A 141 -18.15 28.38 -6.56
N TYR A 142 -17.20 27.93 -5.73
CA TYR A 142 -17.15 28.25 -4.32
C TYR A 142 -16.85 29.74 -4.07
N GLY A 143 -15.94 30.34 -4.86
CA GLY A 143 -15.67 31.78 -4.82
C GLY A 143 -16.90 32.60 -5.20
N LEU A 144 -17.64 32.18 -6.23
CA LEU A 144 -18.90 32.79 -6.62
C LEU A 144 -19.96 32.66 -5.52
N TRP A 145 -20.04 31.51 -4.83
CA TRP A 145 -20.91 31.37 -3.67
C TRP A 145 -20.56 32.34 -2.55
N LEU A 146 -19.27 32.56 -2.26
CA LEU A 146 -18.86 33.52 -1.23
C LEU A 146 -19.33 34.95 -1.55
N ALA A 147 -19.33 35.32 -2.83
CA ALA A 147 -19.75 36.65 -3.30
C ALA A 147 -21.29 36.81 -3.34
N TYR A 148 -22.00 35.83 -3.88
CA TYR A 148 -23.43 35.94 -4.18
C TYR A 148 -24.36 35.23 -3.18
N ARG A 149 -23.79 34.40 -2.29
CA ARG A 149 -24.51 33.61 -1.28
C ARG A 149 -25.64 32.73 -1.83
N VAL A 150 -25.49 32.27 -3.07
CA VAL A 150 -26.46 31.37 -3.73
C VAL A 150 -26.10 29.92 -3.46
N ASP A 151 -26.86 29.22 -2.61
CA ASP A 151 -26.51 27.87 -2.14
C ASP A 151 -26.34 26.83 -3.25
N LEU A 152 -26.99 27.02 -4.41
CA LEU A 152 -26.80 26.17 -5.59
C LEU A 152 -25.33 26.14 -6.06
N LEU A 153 -24.61 27.25 -5.93
CA LEU A 153 -23.19 27.33 -6.31
C LEU A 153 -22.30 26.51 -5.38
N ASN A 154 -22.61 26.50 -4.08
CA ASN A 154 -21.90 25.68 -3.11
C ASN A 154 -22.16 24.19 -3.36
N ALA A 155 -23.41 23.80 -3.60
CA ALA A 155 -23.78 22.43 -3.96
C ALA A 155 -23.09 21.98 -5.25
N ALA A 156 -23.03 22.85 -6.26
CA ALA A 156 -22.32 22.58 -7.52
C ALA A 156 -20.80 22.44 -7.32
N ALA A 157 -20.19 23.29 -6.49
CA ALA A 157 -18.77 23.19 -6.15
C ALA A 157 -18.44 21.86 -5.47
N PHE A 158 -19.27 21.45 -4.50
CA PHE A 158 -19.14 20.17 -3.83
C PHE A 158 -19.28 18.99 -4.82
N GLY A 159 -20.29 19.03 -5.68
CA GLY A 159 -20.50 18.01 -6.71
C GLY A 159 -19.32 17.88 -7.67
N ALA A 160 -18.76 19.01 -8.11
CA ALA A 160 -17.57 19.03 -8.98
C ALA A 160 -16.36 18.37 -8.31
N LEU A 161 -16.11 18.64 -7.02
CA LEU A 161 -15.04 17.97 -6.26
C LEU A 161 -15.28 16.46 -6.14
N LEU A 162 -16.51 16.05 -5.81
CA LEU A 162 -16.86 14.64 -5.67
C LEU A 162 -16.62 13.88 -6.98
N ILE A 163 -17.07 14.43 -8.11
CA ILE A 163 -16.84 13.85 -9.44
C ILE A 163 -15.34 13.79 -9.76
N GLY A 164 -14.58 14.84 -9.41
CA GLY A 164 -13.13 14.88 -9.59
C GLY A 164 -12.42 13.75 -8.84
N VAL A 165 -12.81 13.50 -7.60
CA VAL A 165 -12.29 12.40 -6.78
C VAL A 165 -12.66 11.04 -7.38
N ILE A 166 -13.92 10.84 -7.77
CA ILE A 166 -14.38 9.58 -8.37
C ILE A 166 -13.62 9.28 -9.67
N LEU A 167 -13.46 10.27 -10.55
CA LEU A 167 -12.72 10.10 -11.80
C LEU A 167 -11.23 9.84 -11.56
N ALA A 168 -10.62 10.51 -10.59
CA ALA A 168 -9.24 10.25 -10.20
C ALA A 168 -9.08 8.82 -9.66
N TRP A 169 -10.02 8.34 -8.84
CA TRP A 169 -10.02 7.00 -8.28
C TRP A 169 -10.23 5.92 -9.34
N LEU A 170 -11.21 6.07 -10.24
CA LEU A 170 -11.45 5.15 -11.35
C LEU A 170 -10.23 5.02 -12.27
N ARG A 171 -9.52 6.14 -12.51
CA ARG A 171 -8.29 6.15 -13.31
C ARG A 171 -7.09 5.47 -12.65
N GLN A 172 -7.05 5.38 -11.32
CA GLN A 172 -6.00 4.64 -10.62
C GLN A 172 -6.21 3.12 -10.69
N ARG A 173 -7.44 2.66 -10.95
CA ARG A 173 -7.82 1.25 -10.96
C ARG A 173 -7.71 0.58 -12.35
N SER A 174 -7.62 1.37 -13.42
CA SER A 174 -7.53 0.90 -14.81
C SER A 174 -6.11 0.95 -15.35
#